data_AF-A0A7C3P4U0-F1
#
_entry.id   AF-A0A7C3P4U0-F1
#
_cell.length_a   1.000
_cell.length_b   1.000
_cell.length_c   1.000
_cell.angle_alpha   90.00
_cell.angle_beta   90.00
_cell.angle_gamma   90.00
#
_symmetry.space_group_name_H-M   'P 1'
#
loop_
_entity.id
_entity.type
_entity.pdbx_description
1 polymer ?
#
loop_
_entity_poly.entity_id
_entity_poly.type
_entity_poly.pdbx_seq_one_letter_code
_entity_poly.pdbx_strand_id
1 'polypeptide(L)'
;MPGIMGVYVHGPGNRIIAVVSIKQGYLGHAKQVGTLAATMLSGGACSGRYIIVVDDDIDPADWESVMWALTTRCNPEDSIEIVRGFLTSPLDPMLPPDKREKRDFTTAKVILNACKPYHWMKDFPRVNRASDALRKKVIDKWSSLFA
;
A
#
# COMPACT_ATOMS: atom_id res chain seq x y z
N MET A 1 -3.83 0.55 -15.56
CA MET A 1 -4.23 1.89 -15.06
C MET A 1 -3.02 2.81 -15.13
N PRO A 2 -3.09 4.00 -15.75
CA PRO A 2 -1.94 4.90 -15.89
C PRO A 2 -1.38 5.37 -14.54
N GLY A 3 -0.09 5.69 -14.49
CA GLY A 3 0.54 6.27 -13.30
C GLY A 3 0.90 5.29 -12.19
N ILE A 4 0.74 3.98 -12.38
CA ILE A 4 1.30 2.97 -11.46
C ILE A 4 2.81 2.89 -11.68
N MET A 5 3.58 3.11 -10.61
CA MET A 5 5.04 3.09 -10.63
C MET A 5 5.61 1.75 -10.16
N GLY A 6 4.88 1.06 -9.28
CA GLY A 6 5.28 -0.25 -8.78
C GLY A 6 4.19 -0.89 -7.93
N VAL A 7 4.22 -2.21 -7.84
CA VAL A 7 3.34 -3.00 -6.97
C VAL A 7 4.20 -4.03 -6.25
N TYR A 8 4.01 -4.15 -4.93
CA TYR A 8 4.65 -5.17 -4.13
C TYR A 8 3.66 -5.76 -3.13
N VAL A 9 3.77 -7.06 -2.84
CA VAL A 9 2.91 -7.74 -1.87
C VAL A 9 3.74 -8.24 -0.70
N HIS A 10 3.57 -7.60 0.45
CA HIS A 10 4.26 -7.93 1.70
C HIS A 10 3.61 -9.10 2.44
N GLY A 11 4.41 -9.68 3.33
CA GLY A 11 4.03 -10.74 4.27
C GLY A 11 4.45 -12.15 3.83
N PRO A 12 4.49 -13.11 4.76
CA PRO A 12 4.84 -14.49 4.45
C PRO A 12 3.95 -15.07 3.33
N GLY A 13 4.60 -15.62 2.31
CA GLY A 13 3.93 -16.17 1.12
C GLY A 13 3.42 -15.12 0.12
N ASN A 14 3.75 -13.83 0.28
CA ASN A 14 3.39 -12.70 -0.60
C ASN A 14 1.88 -12.58 -0.85
N ARG A 15 1.06 -12.65 0.22
CA ARG A 15 -0.41 -12.71 0.09
C ARG A 15 -1.20 -11.86 1.08
N ILE A 16 -0.56 -11.00 1.88
CA ILE A 16 -1.23 -10.41 3.04
C ILE A 16 -1.52 -8.92 2.84
N ILE A 17 -0.53 -8.16 2.37
CA ILE A 17 -0.61 -6.70 2.25
C ILE A 17 -0.15 -6.30 0.86
N ALA A 18 -1.03 -5.74 0.04
CA ALA A 18 -0.67 -5.19 -1.26
C ALA A 18 -0.31 -3.71 -1.12
N VAL A 19 0.83 -3.31 -1.68
CA VAL A 19 1.26 -1.91 -1.73
C VAL A 19 1.37 -1.49 -3.20
N VAL A 20 0.74 -0.38 -3.55
CA VAL A 20 0.72 0.18 -4.91
C VAL A 20 1.30 1.59 -4.87
N SER A 21 2.44 1.79 -5.52
CA SER A 21 3.06 3.10 -5.71
C SER A 21 2.50 3.76 -6.96
N ILE A 22 2.08 5.02 -6.83
CA ILE A 22 1.45 5.78 -7.91
C ILE A 22 1.98 7.20 -8.05
N LYS A 23 2.08 7.66 -9.28
CA LYS A 23 2.16 9.08 -9.61
C LYS A 23 0.74 9.61 -9.79
N GLN A 24 0.27 10.40 -8.83
CA GLN A 24 -1.11 10.90 -8.86
C GLN A 24 -1.34 11.82 -10.07
N GLY A 25 -2.39 11.55 -10.85
CA GLY A 25 -2.71 12.29 -12.07
C GLY A 25 -3.95 13.18 -11.98
N TYR A 26 -4.89 12.88 -11.07
CA TYR A 26 -6.17 13.58 -10.92
C TYR A 26 -6.80 13.31 -9.54
N LEU A 27 -7.84 14.08 -9.21
CA LEU A 27 -8.62 13.91 -7.97
C LEU A 27 -9.24 12.51 -7.89
N GLY A 28 -9.05 11.82 -6.76
CA GLY A 28 -9.57 10.47 -6.56
C GLY A 28 -8.71 9.36 -7.19
N HIS A 29 -7.57 9.68 -7.83
CA HIS A 29 -6.72 8.69 -8.46
C HIS A 29 -6.26 7.58 -7.46
N ALA A 30 -5.80 7.98 -6.27
CA ALA A 30 -5.37 7.04 -5.23
C ALA A 30 -6.50 6.11 -4.78
N LYS A 31 -7.70 6.67 -4.57
CA LYS A 31 -8.91 5.91 -4.25
C LYS A 31 -9.24 4.90 -5.35
N GLN A 32 -9.30 5.33 -6.60
CA GLN A 32 -9.63 4.45 -7.72
C GLN A 32 -8.64 3.29 -7.84
N VAL A 33 -7.34 3.56 -7.69
CA VAL A 33 -6.29 2.53 -7.70
C VAL A 33 -6.47 1.56 -6.53
N GLY A 34 -6.67 2.08 -5.31
CA GLY A 34 -6.87 1.25 -4.11
C GLY A 34 -8.09 0.34 -4.21
N THR A 35 -9.22 0.87 -4.69
CA THR A 35 -10.44 0.07 -4.93
C THR A 35 -10.19 -0.99 -5.99
N LEU A 36 -9.53 -0.66 -7.10
CA LEU A 36 -9.22 -1.65 -8.14
C LEU A 36 -8.28 -2.75 -7.61
N ALA A 37 -7.23 -2.38 -6.89
CA ALA A 37 -6.30 -3.34 -6.26
C ALA A 37 -7.02 -4.28 -5.28
N ALA A 38 -8.00 -3.77 -4.51
CA ALA A 38 -8.81 -4.59 -3.62
C ALA A 38 -9.64 -5.65 -4.37
N THR A 39 -10.10 -5.35 -5.60
CA THR A 39 -10.84 -6.32 -6.44
C THR A 39 -9.95 -7.35 -7.12
N MET A 40 -8.70 -7.00 -7.45
CA MET A 40 -7.75 -7.86 -8.19
C MET A 40 -7.24 -9.04 -7.36
N LEU A 41 -7.28 -8.96 -6.03
CA LEU A 41 -6.94 -10.03 -5.09
C LEU A 41 -8.04 -11.11 -5.07
N SER A 42 -8.17 -11.84 -6.17
CA SER A 42 -9.09 -12.97 -6.38
C SER A 42 -8.30 -14.27 -6.66
N GLY A 43 -8.95 -15.43 -6.55
CA GLY A 43 -8.27 -16.74 -6.73
C GLY A 43 -7.29 -17.07 -5.60
N GLY A 44 -6.16 -17.72 -5.90
CA GLY A 44 -5.19 -18.17 -4.87
C GLY A 44 -4.53 -17.07 -4.01
N ALA A 45 -4.72 -15.79 -4.37
CA ALA A 45 -4.19 -14.63 -3.66
C ALA A 45 -5.27 -13.84 -2.86
N CYS A 46 -6.48 -14.40 -2.71
CA CYS A 46 -7.62 -13.71 -2.08
C CYS A 46 -7.51 -13.49 -0.56
N SER A 47 -6.46 -13.96 0.10
CA SER A 47 -6.24 -13.74 1.54
C SER A 47 -5.82 -12.32 1.89
N GLY A 48 -5.38 -11.53 0.91
CA GLY A 48 -4.91 -10.16 1.14
C GLY A 48 -6.06 -9.24 1.53
N ARG A 49 -5.99 -8.67 2.74
CA ARG A 49 -7.02 -7.78 3.28
C ARG A 49 -6.63 -6.31 3.26
N TYR A 50 -5.33 -6.00 3.26
CA TYR A 50 -4.84 -4.64 3.38
C TYR A 50 -4.23 -4.18 2.06
N ILE A 51 -4.68 -3.03 1.59
CA ILE A 51 -4.21 -2.37 0.38
C ILE A 51 -3.70 -1.00 0.79
N ILE A 52 -2.43 -0.72 0.53
CA ILE A 52 -1.81 0.57 0.81
C ILE A 52 -1.48 1.22 -0.54
N VAL A 53 -1.91 2.45 -0.72
CA VAL A 53 -1.55 3.25 -1.91
C VAL A 53 -0.59 4.34 -1.46
N VAL A 54 0.58 4.42 -2.09
CA VAL A 54 1.65 5.38 -1.78
C VAL A 54 2.00 6.21 -3.01
N ASP A 55 2.61 7.38 -2.81
CA ASP A 55 3.10 8.21 -3.93
C ASP A 55 4.35 7.59 -4.61
N ASP A 56 4.74 8.16 -5.75
CA ASP A 56 5.85 7.72 -6.61
C ASP A 56 7.24 7.91 -6.00
N ASP A 57 7.36 8.66 -4.90
CA ASP A 57 8.59 8.80 -4.12
C ASP A 57 8.83 7.65 -3.13
N ILE A 58 7.89 6.71 -3.02
CA ILE A 58 7.95 5.55 -2.13
C ILE A 58 8.17 4.28 -2.95
N ASP A 59 9.23 3.54 -2.61
CA ASP A 59 9.43 2.18 -3.10
C ASP A 59 8.44 1.24 -2.37
N PRO A 60 7.51 0.57 -3.09
CA PRO A 60 6.53 -0.30 -2.46
C PRO A 60 7.16 -1.56 -1.83
N ALA A 61 8.39 -1.94 -2.20
CA ALA A 61 9.10 -3.08 -1.61
C ALA A 61 9.83 -2.73 -0.30
N ASP A 62 10.09 -1.45 -0.04
CA ASP A 62 10.71 -0.97 1.20
C ASP A 62 9.64 -0.72 2.27
N TRP A 63 9.48 -1.68 3.19
CA TRP A 63 8.46 -1.62 4.23
C TRP A 63 8.60 -0.38 5.13
N GLU A 64 9.82 0.05 5.43
CA GLU A 64 10.05 1.23 6.30
C GLU A 64 9.56 2.50 5.61
N SER A 65 9.86 2.68 4.31
CA SER A 65 9.36 3.81 3.52
C SER A 65 7.83 3.80 3.38
N VAL A 66 7.23 2.63 3.21
CA VAL A 66 5.77 2.46 3.15
C VAL A 66 5.11 2.85 4.47
N MET A 67 5.64 2.39 5.59
CA MET A 67 5.11 2.71 6.91
C MET A 67 5.31 4.18 7.28
N TRP A 68 6.44 4.78 6.89
CA TRP A 68 6.64 6.22 7.01
C TRP A 68 5.60 7.02 6.22
N ALA A 69 5.33 6.65 4.98
CA ALA A 69 4.29 7.31 4.17
C ALA A 69 2.91 7.16 4.82
N LEU A 70 2.55 5.95 5.26
CA LEU A 70 1.28 5.69 5.93
C LEU A 70 1.12 6.53 7.19
N THR A 71 2.13 6.59 8.05
CA THR A 71 2.04 7.29 9.34
C THR A 71 2.14 8.81 9.24
N THR A 72 2.63 9.36 8.12
CA THR A 72 2.82 10.81 7.95
C THR A 72 1.88 11.46 6.93
N ARG A 73 1.23 10.68 6.06
CA ARG A 73 0.36 11.18 4.98
C ARG A 73 -1.08 10.70 5.09
N CYS A 74 -1.37 9.67 5.89
CA CYS A 74 -2.71 9.14 6.10
C CYS A 74 -3.35 9.80 7.33
N ASN A 75 -4.46 10.53 7.13
CA ASN A 75 -5.35 10.89 8.23
C ASN A 75 -6.40 9.77 8.39
N PRO A 76 -6.44 9.03 9.52
CA PRO A 76 -7.30 7.86 9.65
C PRO A 76 -8.80 8.12 9.39
N GLU A 77 -9.29 9.32 9.67
CA GLU A 77 -10.71 9.67 9.52
C GLU A 77 -11.19 9.66 8.06
N ASP A 78 -10.35 10.09 7.12
CA ASP A 78 -10.72 10.30 5.72
C ASP A 78 -9.94 9.44 4.72
N SER A 79 -8.82 8.86 5.15
CA SER A 79 -7.87 8.16 4.28
C SER A 79 -7.94 6.63 4.42
N ILE A 80 -8.76 6.12 5.34
CA ILE A 80 -8.97 4.67 5.55
C ILE A 80 -10.38 4.30 5.17
N GLU A 81 -10.52 3.27 4.33
CA GLU A 81 -11.80 2.69 4.01
C GLU A 81 -11.86 1.21 4.30
N ILE A 82 -12.96 0.80 4.93
CA ILE A 82 -13.29 -0.59 5.18
C ILE A 82 -14.43 -0.98 4.26
N VAL A 83 -14.16 -1.87 3.30
CA VAL A 83 -15.14 -2.33 2.32
C VAL A 83 -15.46 -3.79 2.58
N ARG A 84 -16.73 -4.07 2.86
CA ARG A 84 -17.22 -5.42 3.20
C ARG A 84 -17.67 -6.17 1.96
N GLY A 85 -17.79 -7.50 2.06
CA GLY A 85 -18.37 -8.34 1.01
C GLY A 85 -17.36 -8.90 0.01
N PHE A 86 -16.06 -8.81 0.30
CA PHE A 86 -15.03 -9.46 -0.50
C PHE A 86 -14.87 -10.92 -0.12
N LEU A 87 -14.31 -11.73 -1.02
CA LEU A 87 -13.95 -13.12 -0.72
C LEU A 87 -12.61 -13.21 -0.01
N THR A 88 -12.49 -14.18 0.91
CA THR A 88 -11.23 -14.67 1.48
C THR A 88 -11.06 -16.16 1.20
N SER A 89 -9.90 -16.71 1.59
CA SER A 89 -9.60 -18.13 1.51
C SER A 89 -10.35 -18.93 2.60
N PRO A 90 -10.79 -20.17 2.33
CA PRO A 90 -11.26 -21.08 3.38
C PRO A 90 -10.20 -21.37 4.47
N LEU A 91 -8.92 -21.14 4.16
CA LEU A 91 -7.80 -21.28 5.10
C LEU A 91 -7.61 -20.05 6.00
N ASP A 92 -8.45 -19.02 5.86
CA ASP A 92 -8.37 -17.82 6.67
C ASP A 92 -8.65 -18.15 8.15
N PRO A 93 -7.67 -17.93 9.06
CA PRO A 93 -7.81 -18.28 10.47
C PRO A 93 -8.81 -17.37 11.19
N MET A 94 -9.10 -16.19 10.65
CA MET A 94 -10.02 -15.23 11.24
C MET A 94 -11.46 -15.44 10.75
N LEU A 95 -11.70 -16.43 9.87
CA LEU A 95 -13.05 -16.80 9.45
C LEU A 95 -13.78 -17.49 10.61
N PRO A 96 -14.91 -16.92 11.11
CA PRO A 96 -15.69 -17.53 12.18
C PRO A 96 -16.13 -18.96 11.85
N PRO A 97 -16.17 -19.88 12.84
CA PRO A 97 -16.59 -21.27 12.61
C PRO A 97 -17.98 -21.39 11.96
N ASP A 98 -18.94 -20.59 12.38
CA ASP A 98 -20.31 -20.59 11.85
C ASP A 98 -20.38 -20.13 10.39
N LYS A 99 -19.55 -19.16 10.00
CA LYS A 99 -19.39 -18.76 8.60
C LYS A 99 -18.74 -19.87 7.77
N ARG A 100 -17.73 -20.53 8.32
CA ARG A 100 -17.01 -21.64 7.66
C ARG A 100 -17.94 -22.81 7.36
N GLU A 101 -18.79 -23.19 8.32
CA GLU A 101 -19.79 -24.25 8.16
C GLU A 101 -20.80 -23.94 7.04
N LYS A 102 -21.23 -22.67 6.95
CA LYS A 102 -22.14 -22.19 5.91
C LYS A 102 -21.46 -21.93 4.57
N ARG A 103 -20.15 -22.16 4.46
CA ARG A 103 -19.31 -21.80 3.30
C ARG A 103 -19.41 -20.32 2.91
N ASP A 104 -19.70 -19.46 3.89
CA ASP A 104 -19.66 -18.01 3.74
C ASP A 104 -18.21 -17.54 3.90
N PHE A 105 -17.48 -17.40 2.79
CA PHE A 105 -16.10 -16.92 2.77
C PHE A 105 -15.99 -15.40 2.60
N THR A 106 -16.97 -14.65 3.10
CA THR A 106 -16.93 -13.19 3.02
C THR A 106 -16.07 -12.56 4.11
N THR A 107 -15.31 -11.53 3.75
CA THR A 107 -14.48 -10.70 4.61
C THR A 107 -14.61 -9.23 4.22
N ALA A 108 -13.96 -8.37 5.01
CA ALA A 108 -13.70 -6.99 4.65
C ALA A 108 -12.26 -6.81 4.15
N LYS A 109 -12.07 -5.86 3.24
CA LYS A 109 -10.77 -5.34 2.86
C LYS A 109 -10.64 -3.90 3.34
N VAL A 110 -9.41 -3.49 3.57
CA VAL A 110 -9.05 -2.15 4.02
C VAL A 110 -8.20 -1.50 2.94
N ILE A 111 -8.59 -0.31 2.53
CA ILE A 111 -7.84 0.54 1.61
C ILE A 111 -7.29 1.70 2.44
N LEU A 112 -5.97 1.85 2.41
CA LEU A 112 -5.19 2.84 3.14
C LEU A 112 -4.57 3.80 2.12
N ASN A 113 -5.04 5.03 2.08
CA ASN A 113 -4.47 6.08 1.25
C ASN A 113 -3.33 6.76 1.99
N ALA A 114 -2.09 6.38 1.66
CA ALA A 114 -0.87 6.96 2.19
C ALA A 114 -0.22 7.95 1.20
N CYS A 115 -1.02 8.51 0.28
CA CYS A 115 -0.56 9.53 -0.64
C CYS A 115 -0.80 10.95 -0.09
N LYS A 116 0.01 11.90 -0.51
CA LYS A 116 -0.21 13.33 -0.27
C LYS A 116 -1.61 13.74 -0.80
N PRO A 117 -2.38 14.57 -0.09
CA PRO A 117 -3.69 14.99 -0.57
C PRO A 117 -3.57 15.76 -1.90
N TYR A 118 -4.22 15.25 -2.95
CA TYR A 118 -4.02 15.76 -4.32
C TYR A 118 -4.29 17.27 -4.46
N HIS A 119 -5.31 17.78 -3.78
CA HIS A 119 -5.78 19.17 -3.90
C HIS A 119 -4.78 20.23 -3.39
N TRP A 120 -3.86 19.87 -2.48
CA TRP A 120 -2.78 20.73 -2.00
C TRP A 120 -1.41 20.03 -2.00
N MET A 121 -1.23 19.03 -2.85
CA MET A 121 0.02 18.25 -2.89
C MET A 121 1.26 19.13 -3.14
N LYS A 122 1.10 20.23 -3.88
CA LYS A 122 2.17 21.18 -4.19
C LYS A 122 2.64 21.95 -2.95
N ASP A 123 1.74 22.16 -2.00
CA ASP A 123 1.99 22.88 -0.74
C ASP A 123 2.31 21.93 0.41
N PHE A 124 2.25 20.61 0.18
CA PHE A 124 2.59 19.60 1.17
C PHE A 124 4.06 19.77 1.63
N PRO A 125 4.35 19.63 2.94
CA PRO A 125 5.70 19.81 3.46
C PRO A 125 6.75 18.99 2.71
N ARG A 126 7.90 19.62 2.44
CA ARG A 126 9.01 18.95 1.76
C ARG A 126 9.53 17.80 2.60
N VAL A 127 9.80 16.68 1.95
CA VAL A 127 10.43 15.52 2.58
C VAL A 127 11.85 15.90 2.98
N ASN A 128 12.19 15.75 4.26
CA ASN A 128 13.53 15.96 4.76
C ASN A 128 14.41 14.75 4.40
N ARG A 129 15.07 14.82 3.24
CA ARG A 129 15.97 13.79 2.73
C ARG A 129 17.21 14.45 2.13
N ALA A 130 18.37 13.84 2.36
CA ALA A 130 19.59 14.21 1.65
C ALA A 130 19.41 14.05 0.13
N SER A 131 19.94 14.99 -0.65
CA SER A 131 19.87 14.91 -2.11
C SER A 131 20.49 13.61 -2.62
N ASP A 132 20.00 13.10 -3.76
CA ASP A 132 20.51 11.85 -4.32
C ASP A 132 22.00 11.94 -4.67
N ALA A 133 22.45 13.11 -5.11
CA ALA A 133 23.88 13.39 -5.32
C ALA A 133 24.70 13.28 -4.02
N LEU A 134 24.21 13.83 -2.90
CA LEU A 134 24.90 13.73 -1.61
C LEU A 134 24.90 12.29 -1.10
N ARG A 135 23.76 11.60 -1.19
CA ARG A 135 23.63 10.17 -0.83
C ARG A 135 24.63 9.32 -1.60
N LYS A 136 24.70 9.47 -2.92
CA LYS A 136 25.66 8.74 -3.77
C LYS A 136 27.09 9.03 -3.35
N LYS A 137 27.46 10.30 -3.18
CA LYS A 137 28.81 10.70 -2.74
C LYS A 137 29.19 10.10 -1.38
N VAL A 138 28.26 10.02 -0.44
CA VAL A 138 28.49 9.41 0.88
C VAL A 138 28.65 7.89 0.76
N ILE A 139 27.78 7.21 0.01
CA ILE A 139 27.87 5.76 -0.22
C ILE A 139 29.20 5.41 -0.90
N ASP A 140 29.59 6.14 -1.94
CA ASP A 140 30.86 5.92 -2.66
C ASP A 140 32.07 6.11 -1.72
N LYS A 141 32.04 7.16 -0.89
CA LYS A 141 33.10 7.48 0.09
C LYS A 141 33.29 6.37 1.13
N TRP A 142 32.21 5.72 1.54
CA TRP A 142 32.20 4.68 2.57
C TRP A 142 31.94 3.29 1.99
N SER A 143 32.25 3.08 0.70
CA SER A 143 31.98 1.82 -0.01
C SER A 143 32.59 0.60 0.68
N SER A 144 33.73 0.75 1.36
CA SER A 144 34.36 -0.34 2.13
C SER A 144 33.55 -0.84 3.32
N LEU A 145 32.56 -0.08 3.81
CA LEU A 145 31.66 -0.49 4.90
C LEU A 145 30.42 -1.24 4.40
N PHE A 146 30.18 -1.23 3.08
CA PHE A 146 29.01 -1.83 2.44
C PHE A 146 29.38 -2.92 1.42
N ALA A 147 30.66 -3.35 1.43
CA ALA A 147 31.20 -4.41 0.59
C ALA A 147 30.97 -5.81 1.19
#